data_AF-A0A536TLI7-F1
#
_entry.id   AF-A0A536TLI7-F1
#
_cell.length_a   1.000
_cell.length_b   1.000
_cell.length_c   1.000
_cell.angle_alpha   90.00
_cell.angle_beta   90.00
_cell.angle_gamma   90.00
#
_symmetry.space_group_name_H-M   'P 1'
#
loop_
_entity.id
_entity.type
_entity.pdbx_description
1 polymer ?
#
loop_
_entity_poly.entity_id
_entity_poly.type
_entity_poly.pdbx_seq_one_letter_code
_entity_poly.pdbx_strand_id
1 'polypeptide(L)'
;MFATNFIRSLAFATVATLAVMAIGCAVPGAHPSGQAPPRFSELTVLEIACMAAASEGLQLSDYNVPKIDYDAAGVWTVMFQRKAESGPGNSFLVVVLDADGLATIRRGVW
;
A
#
# COMPACT_ATOMS: atom_id res chain seq x y z
N MET A 1 41.04 -25.75 46.03
CA MET A 1 40.85 -24.28 46.14
C MET A 1 40.83 -23.70 44.74
N PHE A 2 39.90 -22.77 44.53
CA PHE A 2 39.35 -22.36 43.24
C PHE A 2 40.21 -21.32 42.48
N ALA A 3 40.18 -21.47 41.15
CA ALA A 3 40.12 -20.47 40.09
C ALA A 3 40.93 -19.15 40.22
N THR A 4 42.00 -19.08 39.42
CA THR A 4 42.67 -17.86 38.97
C THR A 4 41.75 -17.11 37.98
N ASN A 5 41.08 -16.05 38.43
CA ASN A 5 40.35 -15.14 37.54
C ASN A 5 41.29 -14.05 37.04
N PHE A 6 41.64 -14.07 35.75
CA PHE A 6 42.29 -12.94 35.10
C PHE A 6 41.91 -12.90 33.61
N ILE A 7 41.74 -11.67 33.13
CA ILE A 7 41.84 -11.21 31.73
C ILE A 7 40.54 -10.93 30.96
N ARG A 8 40.24 -9.62 30.98
CA ARG A 8 39.92 -8.71 29.86
C ARG A 8 38.55 -8.79 29.18
N SER A 9 37.83 -7.69 29.39
CA SER A 9 37.04 -6.92 28.43
C SER A 9 37.26 -7.28 26.96
N LEU A 10 36.18 -7.67 26.27
CA LEU A 10 36.01 -7.36 24.86
C LEU A 10 34.55 -6.94 24.63
N ALA A 11 34.38 -5.64 24.37
CA ALA A 11 33.13 -5.08 23.92
C ALA A 11 32.79 -5.63 22.53
N PHE A 12 31.60 -6.21 22.37
CA PHE A 12 31.04 -6.43 21.04
C PHE A 12 29.99 -5.35 20.77
N ALA A 13 30.45 -4.26 20.15
CA ALA A 13 29.60 -3.32 19.46
C ALA A 13 28.97 -4.05 18.25
N THR A 14 27.69 -4.39 18.33
CA THR A 14 26.97 -4.95 17.18
C THR A 14 26.62 -3.80 16.23
N VAL A 15 27.46 -3.60 15.22
CA VAL A 15 27.18 -2.75 14.07
C VAL A 15 26.13 -3.48 13.21
N ALA A 16 24.90 -2.95 13.18
CA ALA A 16 23.91 -3.32 12.17
C ALA A 16 23.57 -2.08 11.35
N THR A 17 24.40 -1.82 10.34
CA THR A 17 24.12 -0.96 9.20
C THR A 17 22.91 -1.50 8.45
N LEU A 18 21.76 -0.84 8.58
CA LEU A 18 20.59 -1.09 7.72
C LEU A 18 20.53 -0.01 6.63
N ALA A 19 20.59 -0.54 5.41
CA ALA A 19 20.74 0.11 4.13
C ALA A 19 19.73 1.23 3.84
N VAL A 20 20.27 2.33 3.31
CA VAL A 20 19.77 3.16 2.19
C VAL A 20 18.27 2.99 1.88
N MET A 21 17.43 3.85 2.45
CA MET A 21 16.16 4.19 1.80
C MET A 21 16.47 5.11 0.63
N ALA A 22 16.67 4.53 -0.55
CA ALA A 22 16.52 5.23 -1.80
C ALA A 22 15.01 5.52 -1.97
N ILE A 23 14.56 6.66 -1.45
CA ILE A 23 13.27 7.22 -1.83
C ILE A 23 13.47 7.73 -3.25
N GLY A 24 13.32 6.82 -4.22
CA GLY A 24 13.11 7.22 -5.60
C GLY A 24 11.86 8.08 -5.62
N CYS A 25 12.01 9.36 -5.95
CA CYS A 25 10.89 10.20 -6.33
C CYS A 25 10.21 9.50 -7.52
N ALA A 26 9.14 8.76 -7.26
CA ALA A 26 8.24 8.33 -8.31
C ALA A 26 7.78 9.60 -9.02
N VAL A 27 8.19 9.76 -10.27
CA VAL A 27 7.70 10.81 -11.16
C VAL A 27 6.17 10.73 -11.10
N PRO A 28 5.47 11.79 -10.66
CA PRO A 28 4.02 11.81 -10.71
C PRO A 28 3.60 11.53 -12.15
N GLY A 29 2.75 10.53 -12.36
CA GLY A 29 2.23 10.17 -13.66
C GLY A 29 1.78 11.43 -14.39
N ALA A 30 2.29 11.64 -15.61
CA ALA A 30 2.01 12.83 -16.40
C ALA A 30 0.50 12.97 -16.59
N HIS A 31 -0.11 13.89 -15.85
CA HIS A 31 -1.52 14.20 -16.01
C HIS A 31 -1.73 14.82 -17.40
N PRO A 32 -2.66 14.32 -18.23
CA PRO A 32 -2.88 14.87 -19.56
C PRO A 32 -3.23 16.36 -19.47
N SER A 33 -2.52 17.16 -20.27
CA SER A 33 -2.61 18.63 -20.25
C SER A 33 -4.05 19.09 -20.56
N GLY A 34 -4.73 19.65 -19.56
CA GLY A 34 -6.11 20.16 -19.67
C GLY A 34 -7.09 19.58 -18.65
N GLN A 35 -6.71 18.52 -17.94
CA GLN A 35 -7.54 17.91 -16.91
C GLN A 35 -7.18 18.49 -15.54
N ALA A 36 -8.18 18.91 -14.75
CA ALA A 36 -7.97 19.45 -13.41
C ALA A 36 -7.20 18.42 -12.58
N PRO A 37 -6.12 18.80 -11.88
CA PRO A 37 -5.35 17.86 -11.08
C PRO A 37 -6.28 17.25 -10.02
N PRO A 38 -6.12 15.96 -9.70
CA PRO A 38 -6.93 15.35 -8.67
C PRO A 38 -6.73 16.05 -7.32
N ARG A 39 -7.80 16.10 -6.52
CA ARG A 39 -7.81 16.71 -5.19
C ARG A 39 -7.14 15.82 -4.16
N PHE A 40 -7.30 14.50 -4.29
CA PHE A 40 -6.61 13.53 -3.45
C PHE A 40 -5.31 13.04 -4.08
N SER A 41 -4.38 12.62 -3.23
CA SER A 41 -3.20 11.88 -3.68
C SER A 41 -3.52 10.39 -3.83
N GLU A 42 -2.74 9.66 -4.63
CA GLU A 42 -2.86 8.20 -4.74
C GLU A 42 -2.76 7.50 -3.38
N LEU A 43 -1.91 7.99 -2.48
CA LEU A 43 -1.77 7.44 -1.13
C LEU A 43 -3.05 7.63 -0.31
N THR A 44 -3.64 8.82 -0.34
CA THR A 44 -4.90 9.10 0.37
C THR A 44 -6.04 8.23 -0.16
N VAL A 45 -6.11 8.06 -1.48
CA VAL A 45 -7.10 7.20 -2.14
C VAL A 45 -6.90 5.73 -1.75
N LEU A 46 -5.65 5.27 -1.68
CA LEU A 46 -5.32 3.93 -1.21
C LEU A 46 -5.78 3.71 0.24
N GLU A 47 -5.52 4.67 1.14
CA GLU A 47 -5.97 4.63 2.53
C GLU A 47 -7.50 4.53 2.63
N ILE A 48 -8.23 5.37 1.89
CA ILE A 48 -9.69 5.33 1.80
C ILE A 48 -10.17 3.95 1.32
N ALA A 49 -9.56 3.43 0.26
CA ALA A 49 -9.92 2.14 -0.30
C ALA A 49 -9.65 0.97 0.67
N CYS A 50 -8.53 1.03 1.41
CA CYS A 50 -8.20 0.04 2.42
C CYS A 50 -9.17 0.08 3.60
N MET A 51 -9.54 1.27 4.08
CA MET A 51 -10.52 1.43 5.14
C MET A 51 -11.90 0.90 4.73
N ALA A 52 -12.35 1.22 3.51
CA ALA A 52 -13.59 0.68 2.97
C ALA A 52 -13.56 -0.84 2.92
N ALA A 53 -12.48 -1.44 2.39
CA ALA A 53 -12.36 -2.89 2.26
C ALA A 53 -12.32 -3.60 3.64
N ALA A 54 -11.59 -3.02 4.60
CA ALA A 54 -11.54 -3.52 5.97
C ALA A 54 -12.91 -3.46 6.66
N SER A 55 -13.70 -2.41 6.40
CA SER A 55 -15.07 -2.27 6.97
C SER A 55 -16.03 -3.37 6.47
N GLU A 56 -15.75 -3.93 5.29
CA GLU A 56 -16.47 -5.06 4.69
C GLU A 56 -15.90 -6.43 5.08
N GLY A 57 -14.91 -6.47 6.00
CA GLY A 57 -14.28 -7.71 6.46
C GLY A 57 -13.32 -8.34 5.45
N LEU A 58 -12.85 -7.60 4.44
CA LEU A 58 -11.89 -8.11 3.46
C LEU A 58 -10.47 -8.11 4.01
N GLN A 59 -9.83 -9.28 4.00
CA GLN A 59 -8.45 -9.44 4.47
C GLN A 59 -7.45 -9.04 3.37
N LEU A 60 -6.97 -7.81 3.41
CA LEU A 60 -6.11 -7.23 2.36
C LEU A 60 -4.77 -7.95 2.15
N SER A 61 -4.29 -8.72 3.14
CA SER A 61 -3.05 -9.51 3.00
C SER A 61 -3.13 -10.58 1.91
N ASP A 62 -4.34 -11.00 1.55
CA ASP A 62 -4.61 -11.99 0.51
C ASP A 62 -4.54 -11.39 -0.91
N TYR A 63 -4.33 -10.09 -1.04
CA TYR A 63 -4.36 -9.37 -2.32
C TYR A 63 -2.97 -8.86 -2.68
N ASN A 64 -2.73 -8.73 -3.98
CA ASN A 64 -1.56 -8.06 -4.53
C ASN A 64 -1.58 -6.56 -4.21
N VAL A 65 -0.46 -5.88 -4.45
CA VAL A 65 -0.43 -4.41 -4.43
C VAL A 65 -1.50 -3.90 -5.40
N PRO A 66 -2.46 -3.09 -4.93
CA PRO A 66 -3.60 -2.69 -5.75
C PRO A 66 -3.16 -1.75 -6.87
N LYS A 67 -3.85 -1.85 -8.01
CA LYS A 67 -3.71 -0.91 -9.12
C LYS A 67 -4.60 0.30 -8.87
N ILE A 68 -4.05 1.50 -8.99
CA ILE A 68 -4.75 2.77 -8.78
C ILE A 68 -4.76 3.51 -10.12
N ASP A 69 -5.95 3.91 -10.57
CA ASP A 69 -6.13 4.71 -11.78
C ASP A 69 -7.05 5.91 -11.47
N TYR A 70 -6.73 7.07 -12.04
CA TYR A 70 -7.59 8.26 -12.01
C TYR A 70 -8.12 8.55 -13.41
N ASP A 71 -9.42 8.82 -13.52
CA ASP A 71 -10.06 9.11 -14.80
C ASP A 71 -10.45 10.60 -14.97
N ALA A 72 -10.86 10.94 -16.18
CA ALA A 72 -11.29 12.30 -16.54
C ALA A 72 -12.64 12.72 -15.93
N ALA A 73 -13.40 11.79 -15.35
CA ALA A 73 -14.66 12.09 -14.67
C ALA A 73 -14.45 12.48 -13.20
N GLY A 74 -13.21 12.54 -12.72
CA GLY A 74 -12.91 12.84 -11.31
C GLY A 74 -13.13 11.64 -10.40
N VAL A 75 -12.92 10.43 -10.94
CA VAL A 75 -13.12 9.18 -10.21
C VAL A 75 -11.80 8.43 -10.10
N TRP A 76 -11.53 7.96 -8.89
CA TRP A 76 -10.44 7.07 -8.58
C TRP A 76 -10.92 5.63 -8.55
N THR A 77 -10.13 4.75 -9.14
CA THR A 77 -10.40 3.33 -9.25
C THR A 77 -9.25 2.56 -8.62
N VAL A 78 -9.53 1.79 -7.57
CA VAL A 78 -8.55 0.96 -6.86
C VAL A 78 -8.92 -0.52 -7.01
N MET A 79 -8.12 -1.27 -7.76
CA MET A 79 -8.36 -2.68 -8.05
C MET A 79 -7.54 -3.58 -7.13
N PHE A 80 -8.22 -4.43 -6.36
CA PHE A 80 -7.62 -5.46 -5.52
C PHE A 80 -7.77 -6.82 -6.19
N GLN A 81 -6.64 -7.37 -6.65
CA GLN A 81 -6.55 -8.70 -7.24
C GLN A 81 -6.03 -9.68 -6.21
N ARG A 82 -6.77 -10.79 -5.99
CA ARG A 82 -6.36 -11.81 -5.03
C ARG A 82 -5.08 -12.51 -5.50
N LYS A 83 -4.20 -12.84 -4.56
CA LYS A 83 -3.01 -13.68 -4.79
C LYS A 83 -3.44 -15.10 -5.16
N ALA A 84 -2.73 -15.71 -6.12
CA ALA A 84 -3.06 -17.06 -6.57
C ALA A 84 -2.88 -18.11 -5.45
N GLU A 85 -1.91 -17.90 -4.55
CA GLU A 85 -1.66 -18.79 -3.41
C GLU A 85 -2.73 -18.73 -2.31
N SER A 86 -3.56 -17.68 -2.26
CA SER A 86 -4.62 -17.50 -1.27
C SER A 86 -5.90 -18.29 -1.60
N GLY A 87 -5.87 -19.12 -2.65
CA GLY A 87 -6.98 -19.94 -3.11
C GLY A 87 -7.93 -19.20 -4.06
N PRO A 88 -8.98 -19.88 -4.55
CA PRO A 88 -9.98 -19.25 -5.40
C PRO A 88 -10.62 -18.07 -4.66
N GLY A 89 -10.72 -16.92 -5.30
CA GLY A 89 -11.34 -15.76 -4.68
C GLY A 89 -11.60 -14.62 -5.65
N ASN A 90 -12.54 -13.78 -5.25
CA ASN A 90 -13.06 -12.72 -6.10
C ASN A 90 -12.15 -11.49 -5.98
N SER A 91 -11.71 -10.98 -7.13
CA SER A 91 -11.17 -9.63 -7.19
C SER A 91 -12.28 -8.62 -6.89
N PHE A 92 -11.91 -7.47 -6.33
CA PHE A 92 -12.86 -6.40 -6.07
C PHE A 92 -12.25 -5.05 -6.42
N LEU A 93 -13.14 -4.11 -6.69
CA LEU A 93 -12.83 -2.75 -7.04
C LEU A 93 -13.36 -1.83 -5.95
N VAL A 94 -12.59 -0.79 -5.61
CA VAL A 94 -13.08 0.34 -4.82
C VAL A 94 -13.09 1.57 -5.71
N VAL A 95 -14.25 2.19 -5.83
CA VAL A 95 -14.45 3.45 -6.54
C VAL A 95 -14.46 4.56 -5.50
N VAL A 96 -13.58 5.55 -5.64
CA VAL A 96 -13.50 6.71 -4.74
C VAL A 96 -13.77 7.97 -5.55
N LEU A 97 -14.78 8.74 -5.14
CA LEU A 97 -15.08 10.03 -5.77
C LEU A 97 -14.06 11.08 -5.29
N ASP A 98 -13.41 11.78 -6.23
CA ASP A 98 -12.40 12.80 -5.87
C ASP A 98 -13.01 14.05 -5.19
N ALA A 99 -14.31 14.26 -5.35
CA ALA A 99 -15.00 15.43 -4.81
C ALA A 99 -15.14 15.43 -3.27
N ASP A 100 -15.43 14.27 -2.69
CA ASP A 100 -15.80 14.10 -1.29
C ASP A 100 -15.14 12.87 -0.62
N GLY A 101 -14.39 12.06 -1.38
CA GLY A 101 -13.74 10.85 -0.87
C GLY A 101 -14.71 9.70 -0.64
N LEU A 102 -15.94 9.77 -1.18
CA LEU A 102 -16.92 8.72 -1.00
C LEU A 102 -16.45 7.42 -1.67
N ALA A 103 -16.27 6.37 -0.88
CA ALA A 103 -15.81 5.06 -1.33
C ALA A 103 -16.97 4.09 -1.53
N THR A 104 -17.01 3.41 -2.67
CA THR A 104 -17.97 2.34 -2.96
C THR A 104 -17.24 1.09 -3.40
N ILE A 105 -17.52 -0.03 -2.73
CA ILE A 105 -16.96 -1.34 -3.09
C ILE A 105 -17.83 -2.00 -4.14
N ARG A 106 -17.19 -2.47 -5.22
CA ARG A 106 -17.79 -3.29 -6.27
C ARG A 106 -17.08 -4.63 -6.27
N ARG A 107 -17.78 -5.66 -5.80
CA ARG A 107 -17.29 -7.04 -5.87
C ARG A 107 -17.53 -7.57 -7.28
N GLY A 108 -16.50 -8.19 -7.85
CA GLY A 108 -16.60 -8.81 -9.15
C GLY A 108 -17.25 -10.18 -9.14
N VAL A 109 -18.10 -10.43 -10.13
CA VAL A 109 -18.31 -11.77 -10.70
C VAL A 109 -17.73 -11.66 -12.11
N TRP A 110 -16.41 -11.82 -12.26
CA TRP A 110 -15.71 -11.72 -13.55
C TRP A 110 -14.91 -13.00 -13.77
#